data_AF-A0A523WFQ7-F1
#
_entry.id   AF-A0A523WFQ7-F1
#
_cell.length_a   1.000
_cell.length_b   1.000
_cell.length_c   1.000
_cell.angle_alpha   90.00
_cell.angle_beta   90.00
_cell.angle_gamma   90.00
#
_symmetry.space_group_name_H-M   'P 1'
#
loop_
_entity.id
_entity.type
_entity.pdbx_description
1 polymer ?
#
loop_
_entity_poly.entity_id
_entity_poly.type
_entity_poly.pdbx_seq_one_letter_code
_entity_poly.pdbx_strand_id
1 'polypeptide(L)'
;MVVPKYGRQDTGEEESSGKITKKEKRRRRSAIITERAKILKPLEERIVRVENDIETHEEELNELNDAMLEASQAHDGKSIVKISQSIQNCQSAIDRLFNELEEITSTLNEQAAVFQKRLDQLDRPGDF
;
A
#
# COMPACT_ATOMS: atom_id res chain seq x y z
N MET A 1 26.71 -58.85 34.26
CA MET A 1 27.18 -57.57 34.81
C MET A 1 26.54 -56.46 34.00
N VAL A 2 25.63 -55.71 34.60
CA VAL A 2 24.82 -54.64 33.99
C VAL A 2 25.50 -53.33 34.35
N VAL A 3 25.74 -52.43 33.38
CA VAL A 3 25.20 -51.04 33.35
C VAL A 3 25.63 -50.25 32.09
N PRO A 4 24.77 -49.34 31.59
CA PRO A 4 24.86 -48.66 30.30
C PRO A 4 25.40 -47.21 30.42
N LYS A 5 25.72 -46.56 29.29
CA LYS A 5 25.94 -45.09 29.19
C LYS A 5 25.28 -44.55 27.92
N TYR A 6 23.98 -44.21 28.00
CA TYR A 6 23.43 -42.85 28.14
C TYR A 6 23.51 -42.01 26.86
N GLY A 7 22.32 -41.79 26.27
CA GLY A 7 22.09 -40.85 25.19
C GLY A 7 22.45 -39.43 25.59
N ARG A 8 22.81 -38.62 24.59
CA ARG A 8 22.91 -37.18 24.80
C ARG A 8 21.49 -36.63 24.90
N GLN A 9 21.21 -36.22 26.13
CA GLN A 9 20.01 -35.55 26.59
C GLN A 9 19.73 -34.30 25.75
N ASP A 10 18.50 -34.25 25.27
CA ASP A 10 17.73 -33.03 25.21
C ASP A 10 17.69 -32.44 26.64
N THR A 11 18.41 -31.35 26.86
CA THR A 11 18.31 -30.56 28.10
C THR A 11 17.43 -29.37 27.79
N GLY A 12 16.16 -29.52 28.12
CA GLY A 12 15.25 -28.41 28.30
C GLY A 12 15.62 -27.53 29.50
N GLU A 13 14.98 -26.36 29.49
CA GLU A 13 14.48 -25.60 30.65
C GLU A 13 15.54 -24.83 31.46
N GLU A 14 15.35 -23.59 31.93
CA GLU A 14 14.23 -22.65 31.91
C GLU A 14 14.76 -21.23 32.29
N GLU A 15 14.03 -20.23 31.82
CA GLU A 15 13.95 -18.80 32.13
C GLU A 15 14.78 -18.19 33.29
N SER A 16 15.58 -17.15 33.00
CA SER A 16 15.55 -15.86 33.74
C SER A 16 16.46 -14.79 33.11
N SER A 17 15.96 -14.10 32.09
CA SER A 17 16.10 -12.65 31.93
C SER A 17 15.20 -12.30 30.75
N GLY A 18 14.52 -11.16 30.79
CA GLY A 18 13.53 -10.73 29.77
C GLY A 18 14.12 -10.43 28.39
N LYS A 19 15.06 -11.24 27.92
CA LYS A 19 15.93 -11.01 26.78
C LYS A 19 15.58 -11.98 25.65
N ILE A 20 15.13 -11.43 24.52
CA ILE A 20 14.70 -12.21 23.36
C ILE A 20 15.93 -12.82 22.67
N THR A 21 15.91 -14.13 22.40
CA THR A 21 17.02 -14.79 21.69
C THR A 21 17.18 -14.24 20.26
N LYS A 22 18.41 -14.25 19.72
CA LYS A 22 18.67 -13.82 18.33
C LYS A 22 17.79 -14.56 17.30
N LYS A 23 17.53 -15.85 17.51
CA LYS A 23 16.67 -16.68 16.66
C LYS A 23 15.22 -16.20 16.69
N GLU A 24 14.70 -15.93 17.88
CA GLU A 24 13.33 -15.44 18.05
C GLU A 24 13.16 -14.01 17.52
N LYS A 25 14.14 -13.13 17.76
CA LYS A 25 14.16 -11.78 17.16
C LYS A 25 14.13 -11.83 15.63
N ARG A 26 14.93 -12.70 15.01
CA ARG A 26 14.91 -12.91 13.55
C ARG A 26 13.54 -13.40 13.08
N ARG A 27 12.92 -14.35 13.79
CA ARG A 27 11.58 -14.86 13.47
C ARG A 27 10.53 -13.76 13.52
N ARG A 28 10.50 -12.98 14.61
CA ARG A 28 9.56 -11.84 14.78
C ARG A 28 9.76 -10.80 13.69
N ARG A 29 11.01 -10.45 13.37
CA ARG A 29 11.33 -9.53 12.27
C ARG A 29 10.77 -10.02 10.95
N SER A 30 10.98 -11.30 10.61
CA SER A 30 10.46 -11.89 9.38
C SER A 30 8.93 -11.85 9.32
N ALA A 31 8.25 -12.09 10.44
CA ALA A 31 6.80 -12.00 10.53
C ALA A 31 6.31 -10.58 10.27
N ILE A 32 6.92 -9.57 10.91
CA ILE A 32 6.59 -8.15 10.71
C ILE A 32 6.80 -7.74 9.25
N ILE A 33 7.91 -8.14 8.61
CA ILE A 33 8.17 -7.83 7.20
C ILE A 33 7.12 -8.48 6.28
N THR A 34 6.74 -9.72 6.57
CA THR A 34 5.72 -10.44 5.79
C THR A 34 4.36 -9.76 5.91
N GLU A 35 3.97 -9.39 7.13
CA GLU A 35 2.74 -8.66 7.39
C GLU A 35 2.73 -7.28 6.73
N ARG A 36 3.84 -6.53 6.84
CA ARG A 36 4.02 -5.25 6.15
C ARG A 36 3.79 -5.37 4.65
N ALA A 37 4.42 -6.36 4.01
CA ALA A 37 4.26 -6.57 2.58
C ALA A 37 2.81 -6.92 2.20
N LYS A 38 2.08 -7.66 3.03
CA LYS A 38 0.66 -7.99 2.78
C LYS A 38 -0.26 -6.78 2.86
N ILE A 39 0.08 -5.80 3.69
CA ILE A 39 -0.73 -4.60 3.90
C ILE A 39 -0.35 -3.48 2.93
N LEU A 40 0.94 -3.20 2.75
CA LEU A 40 1.39 -2.05 1.95
C LEU A 40 1.27 -2.31 0.45
N LYS A 41 1.56 -3.53 -0.04
CA LYS A 41 1.55 -3.81 -1.49
C LYS A 41 0.20 -3.54 -2.17
N PRO A 42 -0.95 -3.98 -1.62
CA PRO A 42 -2.23 -3.66 -2.24
C PRO A 42 -2.53 -2.15 -2.28
N LEU A 43 -2.05 -1.39 -1.29
CA LEU A 43 -2.19 0.07 -1.26
C LEU A 43 -1.31 0.73 -2.34
N GLU A 44 -0.05 0.32 -2.45
CA GLU A 44 0.87 0.75 -3.51
C GLU A 44 0.31 0.43 -4.91
N GLU A 45 -0.21 -0.78 -5.11
CA GLU A 45 -0.84 -1.18 -6.38
C GLU A 45 -2.13 -0.39 -6.66
N ARG A 46 -2.88 0.01 -5.63
CA ARG A 46 -4.08 0.81 -5.80
C ARG A 46 -3.73 2.25 -6.15
N ILE A 47 -2.69 2.83 -5.54
CA ILE A 47 -2.14 4.14 -5.90
C ILE A 47 -1.80 4.18 -7.39
N VAL A 48 -1.00 3.23 -7.87
CA VAL A 48 -0.61 3.16 -9.29
C VAL A 48 -1.83 3.05 -10.21
N ARG A 49 -2.85 2.30 -9.81
CA ARG A 49 -4.10 2.21 -10.60
C ARG A 49 -4.84 3.54 -10.65
N VAL A 50 -5.01 4.20 -9.49
CA VAL A 50 -5.68 5.50 -9.41
C VAL A 50 -4.93 6.56 -10.20
N GLU A 51 -3.60 6.58 -10.15
CA GLU A 51 -2.76 7.47 -10.97
C GLU A 51 -2.99 7.23 -12.47
N ASN A 52 -2.97 5.97 -12.94
CA ASN A 52 -3.26 5.65 -14.34
C ASN A 52 -4.70 6.01 -14.75
N ASP A 53 -5.68 5.83 -13.85
CA ASP A 53 -7.07 6.18 -14.11
C ASP A 53 -7.23 7.71 -14.24
N ILE A 54 -6.47 8.50 -13.44
CA ILE A 54 -6.40 9.96 -13.57
C ILE A 54 -5.82 10.34 -14.93
N GLU A 55 -4.65 9.80 -15.30
CA GLU A 55 -4.01 10.07 -16.60
C GLU A 55 -4.96 9.76 -17.77
N THR A 56 -5.66 8.63 -17.70
CA THR A 56 -6.65 8.22 -18.72
C THR A 56 -7.79 9.24 -18.85
N HIS A 57 -8.33 9.72 -17.73
CA HIS A 57 -9.40 10.73 -17.77
C HIS A 57 -8.90 12.10 -18.19
N GLU A 58 -7.65 12.46 -17.90
CA GLU A 58 -7.03 13.69 -18.38
C GLU A 58 -6.82 13.65 -19.90
N GLU A 59 -6.40 12.51 -20.45
CA GLU A 59 -6.34 12.28 -21.90
C GLU A 59 -7.73 12.40 -22.54
N GLU A 60 -8.74 11.71 -21.99
CA GLU A 60 -10.13 11.79 -22.46
C GLU A 60 -10.66 13.23 -22.40
N LEU A 61 -10.36 13.97 -21.33
CA LEU A 61 -10.76 15.37 -21.18
C LEU A 61 -10.15 16.25 -22.27
N ASN A 62 -8.89 16.01 -22.65
CA ASN A 62 -8.24 16.73 -23.76
C ASN A 62 -8.93 16.42 -25.10
N GLU A 63 -9.21 15.15 -25.39
CA GLU A 63 -9.93 14.73 -26.60
C GLU A 63 -11.33 15.36 -26.67
N LEU A 64 -12.03 15.41 -25.54
CA LEU A 64 -13.36 16.03 -25.45
C LEU A 64 -13.31 17.54 -25.67
N ASN A 65 -12.26 18.23 -25.21
CA ASN A 65 -12.07 19.65 -25.45
C ASN A 65 -11.82 19.94 -26.94
N ASP A 66 -11.02 19.11 -27.62
CA ASP A 66 -10.82 19.21 -29.06
C ASP A 66 -12.14 18.96 -29.82
N ALA A 67 -12.88 17.92 -29.43
CA ALA A 67 -14.20 17.63 -30.01
C ALA A 67 -15.21 18.77 -29.78
N MET A 68 -15.15 19.46 -28.62
CA MET A 68 -15.97 20.63 -28.33
C MET A 68 -15.66 21.77 -29.29
N LEU A 69 -14.38 22.02 -29.58
CA LEU A 69 -13.96 23.05 -30.52
C LEU A 69 -14.50 22.77 -31.92
N GLU A 70 -14.37 21.53 -32.40
CA GLU A 70 -14.88 21.11 -33.71
C GLU A 70 -16.41 21.23 -33.79
N ALA A 71 -17.13 20.76 -32.77
CA ALA A 71 -18.59 20.87 -32.72
C ALA A 71 -19.07 22.34 -32.69
N SER A 72 -18.32 23.22 -32.03
CA SER A 72 -18.58 24.66 -32.01
C SER A 72 -18.39 25.30 -33.39
N GLN A 73 -17.30 24.96 -34.09
CA GLN A 73 -17.05 25.43 -35.47
C GLN A 73 -18.10 24.93 -36.45
N ALA A 74 -18.59 23.70 -36.28
CA ALA A 74 -19.66 23.12 -37.08
C ALA A 74 -21.07 23.63 -36.70
N HIS A 75 -21.19 24.44 -35.64
CA HIS A 75 -22.46 24.85 -35.04
C HIS A 75 -23.38 23.67 -34.66
N ASP A 76 -22.80 22.52 -34.30
CA ASP A 76 -23.55 21.32 -33.90
C ASP A 76 -23.94 21.36 -32.42
N GLY A 77 -25.03 22.08 -32.15
CA GLY A 77 -25.58 22.22 -30.80
C GLY A 77 -25.90 20.89 -30.09
N LYS A 78 -26.23 19.82 -30.83
CA LYS A 78 -26.53 18.52 -30.20
C LYS A 78 -25.26 17.85 -29.68
N SER A 79 -24.19 17.91 -30.46
CA SER A 79 -22.88 17.37 -30.05
C SER A 79 -22.30 18.19 -28.90
N ILE A 80 -22.38 19.53 -28.95
CA ILE A 80 -21.93 20.43 -27.87
C ILE A 80 -22.52 20.03 -26.51
N VAL A 81 -23.83 19.78 -26.43
CA VAL A 81 -24.48 19.39 -25.16
C VAL A 81 -23.94 18.06 -24.62
N LYS A 82 -23.78 17.05 -25.49
CA LYS A 82 -23.25 15.73 -25.09
C LYS A 82 -21.80 15.80 -24.64
N ILE A 83 -20.97 16.54 -25.38
CA ILE A 83 -19.55 16.70 -25.07
C ILE A 83 -19.41 17.45 -23.74
N SER A 84 -20.19 18.51 -23.51
CA SER A 84 -20.18 19.26 -22.25
C SER A 84 -20.50 18.37 -21.04
N GLN A 85 -21.52 17.50 -21.16
CA GLN A 85 -21.83 16.53 -20.09
C GLN A 85 -20.68 15.55 -19.85
N SER A 86 -20.04 15.08 -20.92
CA SER A 86 -18.90 14.15 -20.82
C SER A 86 -17.69 14.81 -20.16
N ILE A 87 -17.40 16.08 -20.49
CA ILE A 87 -16.37 16.90 -19.84
C ILE A 87 -16.64 17.02 -18.33
N GLN A 88 -17.88 17.37 -17.94
CA GLN A 88 -18.25 17.49 -16.52
C GLN A 88 -18.10 16.16 -15.78
N ASN A 89 -18.43 15.04 -16.42
CA ASN A 89 -18.25 13.72 -15.85
C ASN A 89 -16.77 13.36 -15.67
N CYS A 90 -15.92 13.64 -16.67
CA CYS A 90 -14.46 13.41 -16.57
C CYS A 90 -13.85 14.24 -15.44
N GLN A 91 -14.17 15.53 -15.38
CA GLN A 91 -13.71 16.42 -14.31
C GLN A 91 -14.13 15.90 -12.92
N SER A 92 -15.40 15.49 -12.78
CA SER A 92 -15.90 14.91 -11.52
C SER A 92 -15.23 13.58 -11.17
N ALA A 93 -14.85 12.77 -12.17
CA ALA A 93 -14.14 11.52 -11.96
C ALA A 93 -12.70 11.80 -11.49
N ILE A 94 -12.00 12.71 -12.15
CA ILE A 94 -10.64 13.16 -11.78
C ILE A 94 -10.64 13.68 -10.34
N ASP A 95 -11.57 14.57 -9.97
CA ASP A 95 -11.65 15.11 -8.60
C ASP A 95 -11.83 14.00 -7.55
N ARG A 96 -12.66 12.98 -7.84
CA ARG A 96 -12.87 11.84 -6.93
C ARG A 96 -11.63 10.97 -6.83
N LEU A 97 -10.94 10.72 -7.94
CA LEU A 97 -9.73 9.91 -7.97
C LEU A 97 -8.59 10.60 -7.22
N PHE A 98 -8.46 11.93 -7.31
CA PHE A 98 -7.49 12.67 -6.50
C PHE A 98 -7.78 12.59 -5.00
N ASN A 99 -9.05 12.70 -4.59
CA ASN A 99 -9.42 12.49 -3.19
C ASN A 99 -9.09 11.06 -2.73
N GLU A 100 -9.39 10.04 -3.56
CA GLU A 100 -9.03 8.65 -3.26
C GLU A 100 -7.51 8.47 -3.14
N LEU A 101 -6.74 9.08 -4.06
CA LEU A 101 -5.29 9.03 -4.04
C LEU A 101 -4.72 9.61 -2.75
N GLU A 102 -5.26 10.73 -2.28
CA GLU A 102 -4.88 11.35 -1.00
C GLU A 102 -5.16 10.40 0.18
N GLU A 103 -6.37 9.84 0.25
CA GLU A 103 -6.77 8.92 1.31
C GLU A 103 -5.89 7.66 1.38
N ILE A 104 -5.62 7.04 0.23
CA ILE A 104 -4.83 5.80 0.15
C ILE A 104 -3.36 6.09 0.45
N THR A 105 -2.83 7.20 -0.04
CA THR A 105 -1.44 7.61 0.24
C THR A 105 -1.26 7.92 1.73
N SER A 106 -2.22 8.61 2.35
CA SER A 106 -2.21 8.84 3.80
C SER A 106 -2.22 7.51 4.56
N THR A 107 -3.12 6.60 4.20
CA THR A 107 -3.22 5.26 4.80
C THR A 107 -1.93 4.47 4.66
N LEU A 108 -1.30 4.49 3.48
CA LEU A 108 -0.02 3.83 3.23
C LEU A 108 1.06 4.36 4.18
N ASN A 109 1.18 5.68 4.30
CA ASN A 109 2.16 6.34 5.16
C ASN A 109 1.94 5.99 6.65
N GLU A 110 0.69 6.00 7.11
CA GLU A 110 0.34 5.61 8.48
C GLU A 110 0.72 4.15 8.77
N GLN A 111 0.36 3.22 7.88
CA GLN A 111 0.69 1.81 8.04
C GLN A 111 2.20 1.58 7.98
N ALA A 112 2.91 2.24 7.06
CA ALA A 112 4.36 2.17 6.96
C ALA A 112 5.03 2.63 8.27
N ALA A 113 4.56 3.73 8.87
CA ALA A 113 5.04 4.22 10.14
C ALA A 113 4.80 3.23 11.30
N VAL A 114 3.63 2.57 11.34
CA VAL A 114 3.31 1.53 12.32
C VAL A 114 4.30 0.37 12.22
N PHE A 115 4.54 -0.15 11.02
CA PHE A 115 5.49 -1.24 10.81
C PHE A 115 6.93 -0.84 11.12
N GLN A 116 7.32 0.38 10.77
CA GLN A 116 8.65 0.90 11.12
C GLN A 116 8.84 0.96 12.63
N LYS A 117 7.86 1.50 13.37
CA LYS A 117 7.88 1.55 14.84
C LYS A 117 7.98 0.15 15.46
N ARG A 118 7.26 -0.85 14.92
CA ARG A 118 7.35 -2.25 15.36
C ARG A 118 8.75 -2.85 15.14
N LEU A 119 9.38 -2.54 14.00
CA LEU A 119 10.74 -2.98 13.71
C LEU A 119 11.76 -2.30 14.64
N ASP A 120 11.64 -0.99 14.84
CA ASP A 120 12.53 -0.22 15.71
C ASP A 120 12.44 -0.72 17.16
N GLN A 121 11.22 -0.96 17.66
CA GLN A 121 10.99 -1.55 18.98
C GLN A 121 11.67 -2.91 19.13
N LEU A 122 11.58 -3.76 18.11
CA LEU A 122 12.25 -5.06 18.10
C LEU A 122 13.77 -4.93 18.03
N ASP A 123 14.29 -3.89 17.37
CA ASP A 123 15.71 -3.66 17.16
C ASP A 123 16.40 -2.90 18.31
N ARG A 124 15.65 -2.27 19.22
CA ARG A 124 16.18 -1.49 20.36
C ARG A 124 17.25 -2.28 21.15
N PRO A 125 18.44 -1.67 21.38
CA PRO A 125 19.48 -2.26 22.23
C PRO A 125 19.07 -2.19 23.70
N GLY A 126 19.03 -3.34 24.37
CA GLY A 126 18.61 -3.46 25.78
C GLY A 126 17.91 -4.79 26.12
N ASP A 127 17.38 -5.49 25.11
CA ASP A 127 16.79 -6.84 25.24
C ASP A 127 17.83 -7.98 25.23
N PHE A 128 19.10 -7.71 25.63
CA PHE A 128 20.23 -8.66 25.63
C PHE A 128 21.04 -8.63 26.90
#